data_AF-A0A7W9W8R9-F1
#
_entry.id   AF-A0A7W9W8R9-F1
#
_cell.length_a   1.000
_cell.length_b   1.000
_cell.length_c   1.000
_cell.angle_alpha   90.00
_cell.angle_beta   90.00
_cell.angle_gamma   90.00
#
_symmetry.space_group_name_H-M   'P 1'
#
loop_
_entity.id
_entity.type
_entity.pdbx_description
1 polymer ?
#
loop_
_entity_poly.entity_id
_entity_poly.type
_entity_poly.pdbx_seq_one_letter_code
_entity_poly.pdbx_strand_id
1 'polypeptide(L)'
;MPTKFDLGDESLQVTARPAQERRIKVAPDPGDAARLRATLPGTLLSMGFTIWFYAQILHWGWYVAAGLVFSIFIHECGHALAARRYGLPYMGMRFIPLVGGVVFHQKGNTTVTEDAFIGIMGPVFGTLVAIACTIAYRLTGEPLWHGIAHLNYLMNALNLLIPAPPLDGHWLAAVFSGRSRATKQEKLKWALAWAGLGAFLIAGILLV
;
A
#
# COMPACT_ATOMS: atom_id res chain seq x y z
N MET A 1 -31.99 59.23 -13.57
CA MET A 1 -31.66 58.17 -12.59
C MET A 1 -32.56 56.96 -12.87
N PRO A 2 -32.02 55.81 -13.30
CA PRO A 2 -32.67 54.51 -13.14
C PRO A 2 -31.89 53.70 -12.07
N THR A 3 -32.36 53.57 -10.83
CA THR A 3 -33.22 52.49 -10.26
C THR A 3 -32.81 51.05 -10.59
N LYS A 4 -32.17 50.43 -9.57
CA LYS A 4 -32.19 49.03 -9.12
C LYS A 4 -32.18 47.91 -10.18
N PHE A 5 -31.03 47.23 -10.22
CA PHE A 5 -30.81 45.92 -10.81
C PHE A 5 -31.53 44.86 -9.96
N ASP A 6 -32.55 44.23 -10.55
CA ASP A 6 -33.33 43.15 -9.94
C ASP A 6 -32.78 41.81 -10.46
N LEU A 7 -31.98 41.12 -9.64
CA LEU A 7 -31.52 39.76 -9.90
C LEU A 7 -32.49 38.80 -9.22
N GLY A 8 -33.62 38.56 -9.90
CA GLY A 8 -34.54 37.49 -9.57
C GLY A 8 -33.94 36.13 -9.90
N ASP A 9 -33.83 35.30 -8.85
CA ASP A 9 -34.04 33.85 -8.86
C ASP A 9 -33.48 33.05 -10.05
N GLU A 10 -32.16 32.94 -10.11
CA GLU A 10 -31.55 31.65 -10.44
C GLU A 10 -31.04 31.06 -9.12
N SER A 11 -31.98 30.47 -8.37
CA SER A 11 -31.71 29.39 -7.43
C SER A 11 -30.85 28.34 -8.12
N LEU A 12 -29.54 28.57 -8.00
CA LEU A 12 -28.43 27.67 -8.22
C LEU A 12 -28.88 26.24 -7.91
N GLN A 13 -29.27 25.53 -8.97
CA GLN A 13 -29.34 24.08 -8.94
C GLN A 13 -27.90 23.61 -8.84
N VAL A 14 -27.35 23.64 -7.62
CA VAL A 14 -26.19 22.86 -7.22
C VAL A 14 -26.68 21.42 -7.18
N THR A 15 -26.96 20.86 -8.35
CA THR A 15 -27.03 19.42 -8.52
C THR A 15 -25.65 18.91 -8.11
N ALA A 16 -25.56 18.31 -6.93
CA ALA A 16 -24.37 17.64 -6.47
C ALA A 16 -24.05 16.53 -7.48
N ARG A 17 -23.21 16.84 -8.47
CA ARG A 17 -22.76 15.85 -9.45
C ARG A 17 -22.09 14.70 -8.70
N PRO A 18 -22.41 13.44 -9.02
CA PRO A 18 -21.83 12.28 -8.33
C PRO A 18 -20.30 12.34 -8.44
N ALA A 19 -19.61 11.95 -7.37
CA ALA A 19 -18.14 12.02 -7.22
C ALA A 19 -17.36 11.34 -8.37
N GLN A 20 -18.03 10.55 -9.20
CA GLN A 20 -17.51 9.82 -10.35
C GLN A 20 -17.13 10.73 -11.54
N GLU A 21 -17.74 11.92 -11.68
CA GLU A 21 -17.54 12.81 -12.84
C GLU A 21 -16.31 13.74 -12.73
N ARG A 22 -15.64 13.83 -11.58
CA ARG A 22 -14.38 14.60 -11.41
C ARG A 22 -13.13 13.82 -11.81
N ARG A 23 -13.27 12.69 -12.51
CA ARG A 23 -12.14 11.84 -12.91
C ARG A 23 -11.49 12.35 -14.19
N ILE A 24 -10.68 13.39 -14.07
CA ILE A 24 -9.67 13.69 -15.09
C ILE A 24 -8.62 12.58 -14.99
N LYS A 25 -8.48 11.75 -16.04
CA LYS A 25 -7.28 10.91 -16.22
C LYS A 25 -6.10 11.86 -16.44
N VAL A 26 -5.34 12.12 -15.38
CA VAL A 26 -4.12 12.92 -15.44
C VAL A 26 -2.99 12.01 -15.93
N ALA A 27 -2.34 12.40 -17.03
CA ALA A 27 -1.11 11.76 -17.48
C ALA A 27 -0.01 11.93 -16.42
N PRO A 28 0.95 11.01 -16.28
CA PRO A 28 2.04 11.14 -15.31
C PRO A 28 2.71 12.51 -15.43
N ASP A 29 2.87 13.25 -14.32
CA ASP A 29 3.54 14.55 -14.36
C ASP A 29 5.01 14.32 -14.75
N PRO A 30 5.54 14.99 -15.80
CA PRO A 30 6.95 14.89 -16.16
C PRO A 30 7.92 15.14 -14.99
N GLY A 31 7.49 15.88 -13.95
CA GLY A 31 8.24 16.12 -12.72
C GLY A 31 8.34 14.93 -11.75
N ASP A 32 7.47 13.93 -11.86
CA ASP A 32 7.44 12.77 -10.95
C ASP A 32 8.70 11.91 -11.11
N ALA A 33 9.18 11.75 -12.35
CA ALA A 33 10.41 11.00 -12.65
C ALA A 33 11.66 11.69 -12.10
N ALA A 34 11.70 13.03 -12.11
CA ALA A 34 12.80 13.81 -11.56
C ALA A 34 12.82 13.76 -10.02
N ARG A 35 11.65 13.81 -9.38
CA ARG A 35 11.51 13.65 -7.93
C ARG A 35 11.89 12.23 -7.46
N LEU A 36 11.47 11.21 -8.20
CA LEU A 36 11.91 9.81 -8.03
C LEU A 36 13.43 9.69 -8.07
N ARG A 37 14.07 10.28 -9.08
CA ARG A 37 15.54 10.33 -9.24
C ARG A 37 16.25 11.05 -8.11
N ALA A 38 15.64 12.08 -7.52
CA ALA A 38 16.19 12.80 -6.38
C ALA A 38 16.11 12.00 -5.07
N THR A 39 15.08 11.18 -4.88
CA THR A 39 14.92 10.32 -3.69
C THR A 39 15.63 8.97 -3.79
N LEU A 40 15.96 8.53 -5.01
CA LEU A 40 16.64 7.27 -5.29
C LEU A 40 17.96 7.08 -4.50
N PRO A 41 18.88 8.06 -4.40
CA PRO A 41 20.13 7.88 -3.66
C PRO A 41 19.90 7.59 -2.18
N GLY A 42 19.02 8.35 -1.52
CA GLY A 42 18.69 8.14 -0.11
C GLY A 42 17.95 6.83 0.15
N THR A 43 17.12 6.40 -0.82
CA THR A 43 16.39 5.14 -0.76
C THR A 43 17.31 3.93 -0.93
N LEU A 44 18.27 4.01 -1.85
CA LEU A 44 19.29 2.96 -2.04
C LEU A 44 20.21 2.86 -0.82
N LEU A 45 20.56 3.99 -0.20
CA LEU A 45 21.35 4.04 1.03
C LEU A 45 20.62 3.40 2.22
N SER A 46 19.34 3.72 2.40
CA SER A 46 18.53 3.14 3.48
C SER A 46 18.22 1.67 3.24
N MET A 47 18.00 1.24 1.99
CA MET A 47 17.93 -0.18 1.61
C MET A 47 19.23 -0.90 1.96
N GLY A 48 20.39 -0.34 1.57
CA GLY A 48 21.70 -0.91 1.86
C GLY A 48 21.96 -1.08 3.37
N PHE A 49 21.59 -0.08 4.18
CA PHE A 49 21.71 -0.16 5.64
C PHE A 49 20.78 -1.23 6.23
N THR A 50 19.54 -1.32 5.73
CA THR A 50 18.58 -2.36 6.15
C THR A 50 19.10 -3.76 5.83
N ILE A 51 19.68 -3.93 4.64
CA ILE A 51 20.29 -5.19 4.20
C ILE A 51 21.46 -5.54 5.10
N TRP A 52 22.35 -4.59 5.35
CA TRP A 52 23.51 -4.79 6.21
C TRP A 52 23.09 -5.18 7.64
N PHE A 53 22.11 -4.50 8.23
CA PHE A 53 21.62 -4.79 9.58
C PHE A 53 20.98 -6.18 9.69
N TYR A 54 20.09 -6.54 8.76
CA TYR A 54 19.50 -7.88 8.74
C TYR A 54 20.56 -8.95 8.42
N ALA A 55 21.57 -8.63 7.62
CA ALA A 55 22.67 -9.55 7.33
C ALA A 55 23.55 -9.86 8.54
N GLN A 56 23.64 -8.96 9.53
CA GLN A 56 24.35 -9.23 10.80
C GLN A 56 23.55 -10.13 11.76
N ILE A 57 22.21 -10.08 11.69
CA ILE A 57 21.31 -10.82 12.60
C ILE A 57 21.02 -12.23 12.09
N LEU A 58 20.98 -12.41 10.77
CA LEU A 58 20.65 -13.68 10.14
C LEU A 58 21.94 -14.40 9.73
N HIS A 59 22.17 -15.62 10.23
CA HIS A 59 23.39 -16.39 9.98
C HIS A 59 23.66 -16.71 8.48
N TRP A 60 22.67 -16.52 7.59
CA TRP A 60 22.74 -16.63 6.11
C TRP A 60 22.47 -15.27 5.41
N GLY A 61 22.77 -14.18 6.11
CA GLY A 61 21.90 -13.01 6.14
C GLY A 61 21.91 -12.09 4.94
N TRP A 62 22.85 -12.20 4.01
CA TRP A 62 22.88 -11.30 2.85
C TRP A 62 21.88 -11.71 1.76
N TYR A 63 21.72 -13.02 1.49
CA TYR A 63 20.70 -13.51 0.55
C TYR A 63 19.29 -13.34 1.09
N VAL A 64 19.09 -13.64 2.38
CA VAL A 64 17.79 -13.47 3.04
C VAL A 64 17.40 -11.98 3.08
N ALA A 65 18.35 -11.10 3.40
CA ALA A 65 18.11 -9.67 3.38
C ALA A 65 17.82 -9.13 1.97
N ALA A 66 18.54 -9.60 0.95
CA ALA A 66 18.24 -9.25 -0.44
C ALA A 66 16.83 -9.72 -0.85
N GLY A 67 16.44 -10.95 -0.48
CA GLY A 67 15.10 -11.48 -0.71
C GLY A 67 14.01 -10.69 0.02
N LEU A 68 14.26 -10.27 1.27
CA LEU A 68 13.34 -9.45 2.04
C LEU A 68 13.17 -8.06 1.41
N VAL A 69 14.25 -7.42 0.99
CA VAL A 69 14.19 -6.12 0.31
C VAL A 69 13.47 -6.22 -1.04
N PHE A 70 13.72 -7.28 -1.80
CA PHE A 70 12.97 -7.55 -3.02
C PHE A 70 11.48 -7.73 -2.72
N SER A 71 11.12 -8.42 -1.64
CA SER A 71 9.71 -8.56 -1.26
C SER A 71 9.07 -7.22 -0.89
N ILE A 72 9.74 -6.41 -0.08
CA ILE A 72 9.27 -5.06 0.26
C ILE A 72 9.08 -4.24 -1.02
N PHE A 73 10.00 -4.33 -1.98
CA PHE A 73 9.85 -3.65 -3.27
C PHE A 73 8.59 -4.07 -4.02
N ILE A 74 8.30 -5.37 -4.10
CA ILE A 74 7.09 -5.88 -4.76
C ILE A 74 5.82 -5.47 -3.99
N HIS A 75 5.87 -5.46 -2.67
CA HIS A 75 4.81 -4.97 -1.80
C HIS A 75 4.48 -3.51 -2.09
N GLU A 76 5.48 -2.62 -2.08
CA GLU A 76 5.29 -1.19 -2.40
C GLU A 76 4.81 -0.96 -3.85
N CYS A 77 5.25 -1.79 -4.79
CA CYS A 77 4.75 -1.80 -6.16
C CYS A 77 3.25 -2.14 -6.23
N GLY A 78 2.74 -2.98 -5.32
CA GLY A 78 1.31 -3.25 -5.16
C GLY A 78 0.51 -2.00 -4.83
N HIS A 79 0.99 -1.18 -3.89
CA HIS A 79 0.38 0.11 -3.57
C HIS A 79 0.46 1.08 -4.75
N ALA A 80 1.62 1.21 -5.39
CA ALA A 80 1.82 2.13 -6.50
C ALA A 80 0.92 1.79 -7.70
N LEU A 81 0.76 0.50 -8.01
CA LEU A 81 -0.13 0.04 -9.07
C LEU A 81 -1.59 0.34 -8.75
N ALA A 82 -2.01 0.12 -7.50
CA ALA A 82 -3.36 0.45 -7.04
C ALA A 82 -3.61 1.97 -7.08
N ALA A 83 -2.69 2.78 -6.57
CA ALA A 83 -2.78 4.24 -6.59
C ALA A 83 -2.86 4.79 -8.03
N ARG A 84 -2.08 4.21 -8.96
CA ARG A 84 -2.13 4.56 -10.38
C ARG A 84 -3.50 4.27 -11.00
N ARG A 85 -4.19 3.21 -10.59
CA ARG A 85 -5.56 2.91 -11.04
C ARG A 85 -6.55 4.00 -10.64
N TYR A 86 -6.31 4.69 -9.53
CA TYR A 86 -7.15 5.79 -9.04
C TYR A 86 -6.67 7.18 -9.46
N GLY A 87 -5.58 7.28 -10.23
CA GLY A 87 -5.06 8.55 -10.72
C GLY A 87 -4.39 9.40 -9.64
N LEU A 88 -3.94 8.79 -8.53
CA LEU A 88 -3.15 9.48 -7.53
C LEU A 88 -1.71 9.68 -8.04
N PRO A 89 -1.18 10.92 -8.05
CA PRO A 89 0.19 11.16 -8.46
C PRO A 89 1.16 10.58 -7.42
N TYR A 90 2.14 9.84 -7.92
CA TYR A 90 3.13 9.12 -7.11
C TYR A 90 4.21 10.10 -6.63
N MET A 91 4.38 10.26 -5.31
CA MET A 91 5.31 11.23 -4.74
C MET A 91 6.66 10.62 -4.33
N GLY A 92 6.81 9.29 -4.39
CA GLY A 92 8.08 8.59 -4.10
C GLY A 92 7.92 7.42 -3.15
N MET A 93 8.90 6.51 -3.14
CA MET A 93 9.00 5.37 -2.23
C MET A 93 10.29 5.52 -1.41
N ARG A 94 10.19 5.47 -0.09
CA ARG A 94 11.35 5.49 0.82
C ARG A 94 11.35 4.22 1.67
N PHE A 95 12.43 3.46 1.63
CA PHE A 95 12.61 2.30 2.49
C PHE A 95 13.14 2.77 3.84
N ILE A 96 12.43 2.48 4.93
CA ILE A 96 12.89 2.74 6.29
C ILE A 96 13.25 1.38 6.91
N PRO A 97 14.51 1.17 7.35
CA PRO A 97 14.91 -0.03 8.07
C PRO A 97 13.99 -0.26 9.27
N LEU A 98 13.53 -1.50 9.49
CA LEU A 98 12.65 -1.93 10.59
C LEU A 98 11.18 -1.48 10.54
N VAL A 99 10.84 -0.47 9.73
CA VAL A 99 9.46 0.03 9.58
C VAL A 99 8.82 -0.43 8.26
N GLY A 100 9.63 -0.68 7.23
CA GLY A 100 9.15 -1.04 5.88
C GLY A 100 9.32 0.09 4.87
N GLY A 101 8.84 -0.12 3.64
CA GLY A 101 8.71 0.94 2.66
C GLY A 101 7.58 1.89 3.05
N VAL A 102 7.73 3.16 2.71
CA VAL A 102 6.65 4.14 2.78
C VAL A 102 6.54 4.76 1.40
N VAL A 103 5.46 4.44 0.70
CA VAL A 103 5.10 5.16 -0.54
C VAL A 103 4.27 6.38 -0.18
N PHE A 104 4.81 7.55 -0.53
CA PHE A 104 4.11 8.80 -0.45
C PHE A 104 3.26 8.98 -1.72
N HIS A 105 1.98 9.27 -1.54
CA HIS A 105 1.09 9.71 -2.60
C HIS A 105 0.48 11.05 -2.19
N GLN A 106 0.22 11.92 -3.17
CA GLN A 106 -0.45 13.18 -2.89
C GLN A 106 -1.91 12.87 -2.48
N LYS A 107 -2.39 13.52 -1.42
CA LYS A 107 -3.75 13.29 -0.90
C LYS A 107 -4.77 13.75 -1.95
N GLY A 108 -5.30 12.80 -2.73
CA GLY A 108 -6.33 13.06 -3.72
C GLY A 108 -7.73 13.08 -3.11
N ASN A 109 -8.74 13.28 -3.96
CA ASN A 109 -10.15 13.12 -3.59
C ASN A 109 -10.59 11.65 -3.61
N THR A 110 -9.82 10.76 -2.98
CA THR A 110 -10.17 9.33 -2.87
C THR A 110 -11.23 9.11 -1.81
N THR A 111 -12.07 8.10 -2.04
CA THR A 111 -12.99 7.61 -1.00
C THR A 111 -12.24 6.70 -0.03
N VAL A 112 -12.78 6.54 1.18
CA VAL A 112 -12.21 5.65 2.21
C VAL A 112 -12.11 4.19 1.71
N THR A 113 -13.00 3.76 0.81
CA THR A 113 -12.96 2.42 0.22
C THR A 113 -11.90 2.28 -0.87
N GLU A 114 -11.55 3.37 -1.57
CA GLU A 114 -10.43 3.40 -2.51
C GLU A 114 -9.09 3.39 -1.77
N ASP A 115 -8.99 4.14 -0.67
CA ASP A 115 -7.82 4.11 0.21
C ASP A 115 -7.59 2.71 0.79
N ALA A 116 -8.66 2.04 1.24
CA ALA A 116 -8.59 0.65 1.72
C ALA A 116 -8.16 -0.33 0.62
N PHE A 117 -8.59 -0.11 -0.62
CA PHE A 117 -8.11 -0.89 -1.76
C PHE A 117 -6.62 -0.66 -2.00
N ILE A 118 -6.15 0.58 -1.96
CA ILE A 118 -4.71 0.87 -2.12
C ILE A 118 -3.92 0.18 -1.00
N GLY A 119 -4.39 0.27 0.25
CA GLY A 119 -3.77 -0.36 1.41
C GLY A 119 -3.71 -1.89 1.33
N ILE A 120 -4.75 -2.59 0.85
CA ILE A 120 -4.71 -4.06 0.79
C ILE A 120 -3.80 -4.60 -0.31
N MET A 121 -3.56 -3.82 -1.36
CA MET A 121 -2.84 -4.30 -2.55
C MET A 121 -1.35 -4.56 -2.27
N GLY A 122 -0.70 -3.83 -1.37
CA GLY A 122 0.66 -4.14 -0.96
C GLY A 122 0.78 -5.52 -0.34
N PRO A 123 0.04 -5.82 0.75
CA PRO A 123 -0.02 -7.14 1.37
C PRO A 123 -0.40 -8.26 0.38
N VAL A 124 -1.30 -8.02 -0.57
CA VAL A 124 -1.64 -9.02 -1.61
C VAL A 124 -0.44 -9.35 -2.48
N PHE A 125 0.26 -8.35 -3.02
CA PHE A 125 1.44 -8.57 -3.85
C PHE A 125 2.60 -9.18 -3.06
N GLY A 126 2.83 -8.74 -1.83
CA GLY A 126 3.82 -9.35 -0.94
C GLY A 126 3.48 -10.81 -0.62
N THR A 127 2.20 -11.14 -0.45
CA THR A 127 1.73 -12.52 -0.23
C THR A 127 2.02 -13.42 -1.43
N LEU A 128 1.89 -12.92 -2.66
CA LEU A 128 2.24 -13.69 -3.86
C LEU A 128 3.72 -14.06 -3.87
N VAL A 129 4.60 -13.13 -3.46
CA VAL A 129 6.03 -13.42 -3.29
C VAL A 129 6.24 -14.46 -2.18
N ALA A 130 5.49 -14.39 -1.07
CA ALA A 130 5.62 -15.34 0.03
C ALA A 130 5.22 -16.76 -0.39
N ILE A 131 4.14 -16.88 -1.18
CA ILE A 131 3.71 -18.15 -1.77
C ILE A 131 4.78 -18.68 -2.72
N ALA A 132 5.33 -17.84 -3.61
CA ALA A 132 6.38 -18.25 -4.54
C ALA A 132 7.63 -18.77 -3.80
N CYS A 133 8.07 -18.08 -2.75
CA CYS A 133 9.19 -18.53 -1.90
C CYS A 133 8.85 -19.81 -1.13
N THR A 134 7.60 -19.98 -0.69
CA THR A 134 7.13 -21.21 -0.03
C THR A 134 7.19 -22.40 -0.98
N ILE A 135 6.71 -22.23 -2.22
CA ILE A 135 6.78 -23.26 -3.24
C ILE A 135 8.25 -23.61 -3.54
N ALA A 136 9.11 -22.60 -3.70
CA ALA A 136 10.55 -22.81 -3.90
C ALA A 136 11.17 -23.61 -2.74
N TYR A 137 10.84 -23.27 -1.49
CA TYR A 137 11.29 -24.01 -0.32
C TYR A 137 10.83 -25.47 -0.33
N ARG A 138 9.55 -25.73 -0.64
CA ARG A 138 9.01 -27.09 -0.70
C ARG A 138 9.65 -27.94 -1.79
N LEU A 139 10.10 -27.33 -2.88
CA LEU A 139 10.74 -28.03 -4.00
C LEU A 139 12.24 -28.25 -3.79
N THR A 140 12.95 -27.27 -3.23
CA THR A 140 14.41 -27.36 -3.11
C THR A 140 14.89 -27.83 -1.73
N GLY A 141 14.07 -27.68 -0.69
CA GLY A 141 14.45 -27.93 0.71
C GLY A 141 15.44 -26.93 1.29
N GLU A 142 15.82 -25.89 0.53
CA GLU A 142 16.86 -24.93 0.94
C GLU A 142 16.36 -23.99 2.05
N PRO A 143 17.07 -23.92 3.20
CA PRO A 143 16.70 -23.05 4.32
C PRO A 143 16.60 -21.56 3.96
N LEU A 144 17.26 -21.14 2.87
CA LEU A 144 17.20 -19.78 2.36
C LEU A 144 15.77 -19.35 1.99
N TRP A 145 15.06 -20.18 1.22
CA TRP A 145 13.70 -19.88 0.77
C TRP A 145 12.71 -19.88 1.92
N HIS A 146 12.93 -20.75 2.91
CA HIS A 146 12.18 -20.78 4.16
C HIS A 146 12.27 -19.45 4.91
N GLY A 147 13.49 -18.94 5.10
CA GLY A 147 13.72 -17.66 5.78
C GLY A 147 13.09 -16.48 5.06
N ILE A 148 13.20 -16.43 3.72
CA ILE A 148 12.58 -15.36 2.92
C ILE A 148 11.05 -15.46 2.99
N ALA A 149 10.47 -16.65 2.85
CA ALA A 149 9.03 -16.85 2.92
C ALA A 149 8.47 -16.45 4.29
N HIS A 150 9.10 -16.92 5.38
CA HIS A 150 8.74 -16.59 6.75
C HIS A 150 8.73 -15.09 7.01
N LEU A 151 9.84 -14.41 6.72
CA LEU A 151 9.98 -12.97 6.95
C LEU A 151 8.99 -12.18 6.08
N ASN A 152 8.70 -12.66 4.88
CA ASN A 152 7.73 -12.02 4.00
C ASN A 152 6.30 -12.17 4.52
N TYR A 153 5.89 -13.36 4.95
CA TYR A 153 4.58 -13.54 5.59
C TYR A 153 4.45 -12.68 6.85
N LEU A 154 5.50 -12.63 7.68
CA LEU A 154 5.54 -11.79 8.88
C LEU A 154 5.39 -10.30 8.53
N MET A 155 6.15 -9.79 7.56
CA MET A 155 6.08 -8.41 7.11
C MET A 155 4.68 -8.05 6.60
N ASN A 156 4.09 -8.88 5.73
CA ASN A 156 2.73 -8.63 5.22
C ASN A 156 1.67 -8.70 6.33
N ALA A 157 1.83 -9.61 7.30
CA ALA A 157 0.93 -9.74 8.43
C ALA A 157 0.99 -8.51 9.33
N LEU A 158 2.19 -8.01 9.64
CA LEU A 158 2.38 -6.79 10.43
C LEU A 158 1.79 -5.57 9.71
N ASN A 159 2.06 -5.43 8.42
CA ASN A 159 1.54 -4.33 7.61
C ASN A 159 0.01 -4.34 7.54
N LEU A 160 -0.62 -5.50 7.40
CA LEU A 160 -2.07 -5.60 7.26
C LEU A 160 -2.83 -5.59 8.60
N LEU A 161 -2.37 -6.33 9.61
CA LEU A 161 -3.14 -6.59 10.83
C LEU A 161 -3.09 -5.46 11.85
N ILE A 162 -2.01 -4.67 11.86
CA ILE A 162 -1.84 -3.58 12.83
C ILE A 162 -2.49 -2.32 12.25
N PRO A 163 -3.58 -1.81 12.86
CA PRO A 163 -4.31 -0.65 12.35
C PRO A 163 -3.67 0.67 12.82
N ALA A 164 -2.38 0.86 12.55
CA ALA A 164 -1.62 2.03 13.01
C ALA A 164 -0.77 2.60 11.87
N PRO A 165 -0.76 3.93 11.64
CA PRO A 165 0.19 4.55 10.72
C PRO A 165 1.64 4.26 11.16
N PRO A 166 2.58 3.93 10.25
CA PRO A 166 2.48 3.95 8.78
C PRO A 166 1.97 2.66 8.11
N LEU A 167 1.51 1.65 8.85
CA LEU A 167 1.20 0.29 8.36
C LEU A 167 -0.12 0.20 7.60
N ASP A 168 -0.20 -0.56 6.52
CA ASP A 168 -1.36 -0.61 5.60
C ASP A 168 -2.73 -0.87 6.23
N GLY A 169 -2.76 -1.57 7.35
CA GLY A 169 -3.96 -1.84 8.13
C GLY A 169 -4.70 -0.57 8.55
N HIS A 170 -4.03 0.58 8.65
CA HIS A 170 -4.67 1.86 8.99
C HIS A 170 -5.69 2.30 7.92
N TRP A 171 -5.45 2.00 6.64
CA TRP A 171 -6.36 2.32 5.54
C TRP A 171 -7.63 1.47 5.60
N LEU A 172 -7.50 0.19 5.95
CA LEU A 172 -8.65 -0.70 6.13
C LEU A 172 -9.43 -0.34 7.40
N ALA A 173 -8.73 0.00 8.49
CA ALA A 173 -9.34 0.46 9.73
C ALA A 173 -10.17 1.75 9.52
N ALA A 174 -9.73 2.64 8.63
CA ALA A 174 -10.45 3.86 8.29
C ALA A 174 -11.87 3.59 7.74
N VAL A 175 -12.11 2.46 7.07
CA VAL A 175 -13.43 2.04 6.57
C VAL A 175 -14.44 1.87 7.70
N PHE A 176 -13.97 1.41 8.87
CA PHE A 176 -14.80 1.14 10.05
C PHE A 176 -14.95 2.34 10.97
N SER A 177 -14.18 3.40 10.75
CA SER A 177 -14.28 4.64 11.53
C SER A 177 -15.68 5.25 11.43
N GLY A 178 -16.16 5.87 12.51
CA GLY A 178 -17.44 6.58 12.55
C GLY A 178 -17.52 7.76 11.55
N ARG A 179 -16.38 8.21 11.02
CA ARG A 179 -16.29 9.25 9.99
C ARG A 179 -16.44 8.70 8.56
N SER A 180 -16.44 7.38 8.38
CA SER A 180 -16.57 6.72 7.07
C SER A 180 -18.01 6.75 6.56
N ARG A 181 -18.20 7.17 5.31
CA ARG A 181 -19.48 7.12 4.58
C ARG A 181 -19.72 5.77 3.89
N ALA A 182 -18.89 4.76 4.14
CA ALA A 182 -19.04 3.43 3.54
C ALA A 182 -20.36 2.77 3.95
N THR A 183 -21.02 2.13 2.99
CA THR A 183 -22.25 1.37 3.20
C THR A 183 -22.00 0.14 4.08
N LYS A 184 -23.05 -0.41 4.69
CA LYS A 184 -22.95 -1.65 5.49
C LYS A 184 -22.39 -2.82 4.68
N GLN A 185 -22.74 -2.90 3.40
CA GLN A 185 -22.21 -3.92 2.48
C GLN A 185 -20.72 -3.73 2.21
N GLU A 186 -20.25 -2.50 1.98
CA GLU A 186 -18.82 -2.22 1.79
C GLU A 186 -18.02 -2.54 3.05
N LYS A 187 -18.52 -2.15 4.23
CA LYS A 187 -17.87 -2.50 5.51
C LYS A 187 -17.75 -4.01 5.68
N LEU A 188 -18.79 -4.77 5.35
CA LEU A 188 -18.74 -6.23 5.40
C LEU A 188 -17.72 -6.82 4.43
N LYS A 189 -17.70 -6.35 3.17
CA LYS A 189 -16.73 -6.80 2.16
C LYS A 189 -15.29 -6.57 2.62
N TRP A 190 -14.99 -5.38 3.13
CA TRP A 190 -13.66 -5.03 3.63
C TRP A 190 -13.30 -5.81 4.90
N ALA A 191 -14.26 -6.11 5.78
CA ALA A 191 -14.02 -6.92 6.97
C ALA A 191 -13.63 -8.36 6.58
N LEU A 192 -14.35 -8.94 5.63
CA LEU A 192 -14.06 -10.27 5.11
C LEU A 192 -12.71 -10.33 4.38
N ALA A 193 -12.40 -9.31 3.58
CA ALA A 193 -11.10 -9.22 2.91
C ALA A 193 -9.95 -9.12 3.92
N TRP A 194 -10.11 -8.28 4.94
CA TRP A 194 -9.10 -8.10 5.99
C TRP A 194 -8.88 -9.39 6.79
N ALA A 195 -9.96 -10.01 7.27
CA ALA A 195 -9.91 -11.24 8.04
C ALA A 195 -9.39 -12.42 7.20
N GLY A 196 -9.84 -12.55 5.95
CA GLY A 196 -9.44 -13.63 5.05
C GLY A 196 -7.97 -13.57 4.69
N LEU A 197 -7.48 -12.39 4.28
CA LEU A 197 -6.06 -12.21 3.97
C LEU A 197 -5.19 -12.31 5.23
N GLY A 198 -5.66 -11.77 6.36
CA GLY A 198 -4.98 -11.91 7.66
C GLY A 198 -4.84 -13.37 8.10
N ALA A 199 -5.91 -14.17 8.02
CA ALA A 199 -5.88 -15.58 8.34
C ALA A 199 -4.95 -16.36 7.41
N PHE A 200 -4.95 -16.04 6.11
CA PHE A 200 -4.05 -16.66 5.14
C PHE A 200 -2.58 -16.37 5.47
N LEU A 201 -2.26 -15.13 5.82
CA LEU A 201 -0.90 -14.74 6.21
C LEU A 201 -0.44 -15.47 7.48
N ILE A 202 -1.29 -15.53 8.51
CA ILE A 202 -1.00 -16.28 9.74
C ILE A 202 -0.79 -17.77 9.46
N ALA A 203 -1.64 -18.37 8.63
CA ALA A 203 -1.48 -19.76 8.22
C ALA A 203 -0.16 -19.96 7.45
N GLY A 204 0.22 -19.03 6.58
CA GLY A 204 1.51 -19.04 5.89
C GLY A 204 2.70 -19.03 6.85
N ILE A 205 2.66 -18.22 7.89
CA ILE A 205 3.70 -18.19 8.96
C ILE A 205 3.78 -19.53 9.68
N LEU A 206 2.64 -20.14 10.01
CA LEU A 206 2.63 -21.39 10.79
C LEU A 206 3.00 -22.62 9.96
N LEU A 207 2.73 -22.59 8.66
CA LEU A 207 2.86 -23.75 7.79
C LEU A 207 4.18 -23.81 7.05
N VAL A 208 4.86 -22.68 6.83
CA VAL A 208 6.07 -22.65 6.00
C VAL A 208 7.28 -23.24 6.68
#